data_AF-A0AAW6HBL7-F1
#
_entry.id   AF-A0AAW6HBL7-F1
#
_cell.length_a   1.000
_cell.length_b   1.000
_cell.length_c   1.000
_cell.angle_alpha   90.00
_cell.angle_beta   90.00
_cell.angle_gamma   90.00
#
_symmetry.space_group_name_H-M   'P 1'
#
loop_
_entity.id
_entity.type
_entity.pdbx_description
1 polymer ?
#
loop_
_entity_poly.entity_id
_entity_poly.type
_entity_poly.pdbx_seq_one_letter_code
_entity_poly.pdbx_strand_id
1 'polypeptide(L)'
;MKKKYLIFLLLLSFPLYTRADKTLDSLLNVLDLTIQEHEIYVVQRESRIKHLKELTHGIEPNSAEQYNLNSQIYKEYKAFICDSAIHYLNENIRIAERLRDADRQIESQLQLSLLLSSTGMYKESLDVLESVDRRKIIPRLIADYYTCFDHVYGELGVYTQDKTLSGRYWSISQAYRDSLYAILPPESEEYLLMREASFRDQRQYEEALKVNDLRLTKIEPYTPQYAMATYHRSLIYKYSNDSLGEKRNLCLSAISDIRSAIKDHASLWMLAQLLYEDGDMERAYQYMRFSWNATKFYNARLRSWQSADVLSLIDKTYQAMIEKQNDRLQQNLLLITALLVLLIVALGYIYRQMKKLADARNHLQVANKQLNGLNEELRQMNSCLSSTNIELSESNQIKEEYIARFIKLCSTYINRLDAYRRMVNKKVSAGQIAELLKITRSQDALDEELEELYANFDTAFLHLFPNFVGKFNDLLQENEQILPKKGELLNTELRIFALIRLGIEDSSQIAEFLRYSVNTIYNYRAKVRNKARGSREDFDDLVRKIR
;
A
#
# COMPACT_ATOMS: atom_id res chain seq x y z
N MET A 1 -9.94 9.81 21.70
CA MET A 1 -10.26 8.51 21.07
C MET A 1 -9.05 7.73 20.53
N LYS A 2 -7.90 8.35 20.23
CA LYS A 2 -6.71 7.63 19.68
C LYS A 2 -5.97 6.69 20.66
N LYS A 3 -6.08 6.88 21.99
CA LYS A 3 -5.39 6.02 22.99
C LYS A 3 -6.08 4.67 23.28
N LYS A 4 -7.40 4.54 23.02
CA LYS A 4 -8.13 3.29 23.29
C LYS A 4 -7.91 2.21 22.22
N TYR A 5 -7.60 2.60 20.98
CA TYR A 5 -7.28 1.66 19.90
C TYR A 5 -5.86 1.09 19.97
N LEU A 6 -4.91 1.83 20.58
CA LEU A 6 -3.53 1.37 20.73
C LEU A 6 -3.39 0.25 21.77
N ILE A 7 -4.22 0.28 22.81
CA ILE A 7 -4.26 -0.77 23.86
C ILE A 7 -4.91 -2.05 23.32
N PHE A 8 -5.86 -1.92 22.37
CA PHE A 8 -6.49 -3.07 21.73
C PHE A 8 -5.55 -3.78 20.73
N LEU A 9 -4.63 -3.04 20.10
CA LEU A 9 -3.58 -3.59 19.22
C LEU A 9 -2.44 -4.28 20.00
N LEU A 10 -2.14 -3.84 21.22
CA LEU A 10 -1.13 -4.44 22.11
C LEU A 10 -1.61 -5.73 22.80
N LEU A 11 -2.93 -5.94 22.91
CA LEU A 11 -3.51 -7.18 23.43
C LEU A 11 -3.63 -8.30 22.37
N LEU A 12 -3.48 -7.97 21.08
CA LEU A 12 -3.43 -8.94 19.97
C LEU A 12 -2.01 -9.46 19.68
N SER A 13 -0.99 -8.93 20.35
CA SER A 13 0.42 -9.31 20.16
C SER A 13 1.01 -10.12 21.31
N PHE A 14 0.19 -10.71 22.18
CA PHE A 14 0.69 -11.77 23.06
C PHE A 14 0.78 -13.06 22.25
N PRO A 15 1.98 -13.58 21.94
CA PRO A 15 2.08 -14.96 21.52
C PRO A 15 1.50 -15.81 22.65
N LEU A 16 0.44 -16.54 22.34
CA LEU A 16 0.13 -17.77 23.06
C LEU A 16 1.38 -18.62 22.95
N TYR A 17 2.24 -18.57 23.97
CA TYR A 17 3.29 -19.55 24.14
C TYR A 17 2.59 -20.89 24.36
N THR A 18 2.34 -21.60 23.26
CA THR A 18 2.21 -23.05 23.33
C THR A 18 3.53 -23.53 23.93
N ARG A 19 3.45 -24.23 25.06
CA ARG A 19 4.60 -24.86 25.67
C ARG A 19 4.93 -26.09 24.82
N ALA A 20 5.49 -25.83 23.64
CA ALA A 20 5.99 -26.87 22.75
C ALA A 20 7.15 -27.55 23.48
N ASP A 21 7.02 -28.85 23.70
CA ASP A 21 8.08 -29.63 24.30
C ASP A 21 9.17 -29.84 23.24
N LYS A 22 10.22 -29.01 23.32
CA LYS A 22 11.34 -28.98 22.37
C LYS A 22 11.94 -30.36 22.08
N THR A 23 11.79 -31.32 22.99
CA THR A 23 12.31 -32.68 22.81
C THR A 23 11.44 -33.54 21.90
N LEU A 24 10.11 -33.44 21.97
CA LEU A 24 9.20 -34.17 21.06
C LEU A 24 9.29 -33.58 19.66
N ASP A 25 9.30 -32.25 19.54
CA ASP A 25 9.45 -31.57 18.24
C ASP A 25 10.76 -31.97 17.55
N SER A 26 11.87 -32.03 18.32
CA SER A 26 13.15 -32.50 17.80
C SER A 26 13.06 -33.95 17.33
N LEU A 27 12.33 -34.82 18.04
CA LEU A 27 12.22 -36.23 17.68
C LEU A 27 11.32 -36.44 16.45
N LEU A 28 10.22 -35.69 16.35
CA LEU A 28 9.36 -35.67 15.15
C LEU A 28 10.14 -35.22 13.92
N ASN A 29 11.00 -34.20 14.03
CA ASN A 29 11.87 -33.80 12.92
C ASN A 29 12.86 -34.92 12.51
N VAL A 30 13.37 -35.70 13.46
CA VAL A 30 14.21 -36.88 13.15
C VAL A 30 13.40 -37.96 12.45
N LEU A 31 12.16 -38.19 12.87
CA LEU A 31 11.25 -39.12 12.19
C LEU A 31 10.91 -38.65 10.78
N ASP A 32 10.62 -37.36 10.59
CA ASP A 32 10.37 -36.75 9.28
C ASP A 32 11.56 -37.01 8.33
N LEU A 33 12.78 -36.76 8.78
CA LEU A 33 13.99 -37.04 8.02
C LEU A 33 14.18 -38.54 7.76
N THR A 34 13.95 -39.38 8.77
CA THR A 34 14.08 -40.85 8.64
C THR A 34 13.10 -41.41 7.60
N ILE A 35 11.88 -40.86 7.52
CA ILE A 35 10.90 -41.18 6.47
C ILE A 35 11.41 -40.74 5.09
N GLN A 36 12.00 -39.56 4.97
CA GLN A 36 12.56 -39.09 3.69
C GLN A 36 13.73 -39.97 3.23
N GLU A 37 14.58 -40.42 4.16
CA GLU A 37 15.76 -41.25 3.89
C GLU A 37 15.47 -42.76 3.83
N HIS A 38 14.20 -43.19 3.96
CA HIS A 38 13.84 -44.59 4.16
C HIS A 38 14.36 -45.55 3.07
N GLU A 39 14.50 -45.08 1.82
CA GLU A 39 15.01 -45.87 0.70
C GLU A 39 16.45 -46.35 0.94
N ILE A 40 17.25 -45.61 1.69
CA ILE A 40 18.62 -46.02 2.04
C ILE A 40 18.58 -47.34 2.82
N TYR A 41 17.69 -47.45 3.80
CA TYR A 41 17.55 -48.66 4.63
C TYR A 41 16.94 -49.83 3.84
N VAL A 42 16.01 -49.53 2.93
CA VAL A 42 15.42 -50.52 2.02
C VAL A 42 16.50 -51.13 1.12
N VAL A 43 17.29 -50.30 0.44
CA VAL A 43 18.38 -50.75 -0.44
C VAL A 43 19.42 -51.59 0.32
N GLN A 44 19.75 -51.21 1.55
CA GLN A 44 20.65 -52.01 2.41
C GLN A 44 20.09 -53.40 2.71
N ARG A 45 18.79 -53.50 3.03
CA ARG A 45 18.12 -54.77 3.29
C ARG A 45 18.03 -55.63 2.04
N GLU A 46 17.63 -55.06 0.92
CA GLU A 46 17.58 -55.74 -0.38
C GLU A 46 18.95 -56.27 -0.80
N SER A 47 20.02 -55.52 -0.55
CA SER A 47 21.39 -55.95 -0.82
C SER A 47 21.79 -57.17 0.02
N ARG A 48 21.43 -57.20 1.32
CA ARG A 48 21.65 -58.39 2.16
C ARG A 48 20.86 -59.60 1.66
N ILE A 49 19.59 -59.40 1.31
CA ILE A 49 18.73 -60.46 0.75
C ILE A 49 19.34 -61.00 -0.56
N LYS A 50 19.76 -60.11 -1.46
CA LYS A 50 20.38 -60.48 -2.72
C LYS A 50 21.65 -61.30 -2.49
N HIS A 51 22.52 -60.86 -1.59
CA HIS A 51 23.72 -61.58 -1.22
C HIS A 51 23.40 -62.99 -0.68
N LEU A 52 22.44 -63.12 0.23
CA LEU A 52 22.01 -64.42 0.75
C LEU A 52 21.46 -65.33 -0.36
N LYS A 53 20.72 -64.78 -1.34
CA LYS A 53 20.25 -65.55 -2.49
C LYS A 53 21.38 -65.93 -3.44
N GLU A 54 22.42 -65.12 -3.61
CA GLU A 54 23.57 -65.49 -4.43
C GLU A 54 24.31 -66.71 -3.86
N LEU A 55 24.40 -66.81 -2.52
CA LEU A 55 24.99 -67.95 -1.82
C LEU A 55 24.26 -69.29 -2.10
N THR A 56 23.01 -69.28 -2.58
CA THR A 56 22.30 -70.54 -2.87
C THR A 56 22.84 -71.29 -4.08
N HIS A 57 23.55 -70.64 -5.00
CA HIS A 57 23.97 -71.25 -6.28
C HIS A 57 25.00 -72.38 -6.13
N GLY A 58 25.71 -72.44 -5.01
CA GLY A 58 26.70 -73.49 -4.71
C GLY A 58 26.22 -74.55 -3.72
N ILE A 59 24.95 -74.48 -3.29
CA ILE A 59 24.43 -75.36 -2.23
C ILE A 59 23.64 -76.51 -2.84
N GLU A 60 23.87 -77.72 -2.33
CA GLU A 60 23.14 -78.91 -2.75
C GLU A 60 21.63 -78.78 -2.43
N PRO A 61 20.74 -79.08 -3.39
CA PRO A 61 19.30 -79.06 -3.14
C PRO A 61 18.89 -80.03 -2.03
N ASN A 62 17.94 -79.62 -1.20
CA ASN A 62 17.41 -80.39 -0.06
C ASN A 62 18.44 -80.73 1.02
N SER A 63 19.49 -79.93 1.15
CA SER A 63 20.50 -80.09 2.19
C SER A 63 20.16 -79.31 3.46
N ALA A 64 20.79 -79.69 4.57
CA ALA A 64 20.74 -78.93 5.83
C ALA A 64 21.30 -77.50 5.67
N GLU A 65 22.27 -77.31 4.77
CA GLU A 65 22.83 -76.00 4.44
C GLU A 65 21.80 -75.12 3.73
N GLN A 66 21.05 -75.67 2.77
CA GLN A 66 19.98 -74.95 2.11
C GLN A 66 18.90 -74.52 3.10
N TYR A 67 18.50 -75.40 4.02
CA TYR A 67 17.55 -75.07 5.09
C TYR A 67 18.04 -73.90 5.96
N ASN A 68 19.32 -73.93 6.36
CA ASN A 68 19.91 -72.88 7.19
C ASN A 68 20.00 -71.54 6.44
N LEU A 69 20.34 -71.56 5.15
CA LEU A 69 20.39 -70.35 4.33
C LEU A 69 18.99 -69.78 4.08
N ASN A 70 18.01 -70.62 3.75
CA ASN A 70 16.61 -70.22 3.65
C ASN A 70 16.09 -69.63 4.96
N SER A 71 16.51 -70.17 6.11
CA SER A 71 16.16 -69.62 7.43
C SER A 71 16.71 -68.20 7.63
N GLN A 72 17.91 -67.91 7.11
CA GLN A 72 18.48 -66.55 7.13
C GLN A 72 17.72 -65.62 6.19
N ILE A 73 17.36 -66.09 5.00
CA ILE A 73 16.57 -65.31 4.03
C ILE A 73 15.16 -65.02 4.60
N TYR A 74 14.53 -66.00 5.24
CA TYR A 74 13.27 -65.81 5.97
C TYR A 74 13.39 -64.71 7.02
N LYS A 75 14.45 -64.70 7.84
CA LYS A 75 14.66 -63.65 8.86
C LYS A 75 14.74 -62.25 8.25
N GLU A 76 15.31 -62.11 7.05
CA GLU A 76 15.31 -60.85 6.32
C GLU A 76 13.93 -60.51 5.73
N TYR A 77 13.11 -61.49 5.35
CA TYR A 77 11.77 -61.23 4.80
C TYR A 77 10.65 -61.06 5.83
N LYS A 78 10.75 -61.66 7.02
CA LYS A 78 9.64 -61.80 7.99
C LYS A 78 8.90 -60.49 8.31
N ALA A 79 9.65 -59.38 8.32
CA ALA A 79 9.16 -58.04 8.62
C ALA A 79 9.27 -57.08 7.41
N PHE A 80 9.55 -57.60 6.21
CA PHE A 80 9.77 -56.82 4.98
C PHE A 80 8.77 -57.16 3.89
N ILE A 81 8.61 -58.45 3.55
CA ILE A 81 7.63 -58.95 2.55
C ILE A 81 7.03 -60.27 3.06
N CYS A 82 5.74 -60.27 3.38
CA CYS A 82 5.04 -61.40 4.00
C CYS A 82 5.03 -62.63 3.10
N ASP A 83 4.63 -62.50 1.83
CA ASP A 83 4.51 -63.65 0.91
C ASP A 83 5.85 -64.36 0.70
N SER A 84 6.95 -63.59 0.63
CA SER A 84 8.29 -64.15 0.51
C SER A 84 8.69 -64.90 1.79
N ALA A 85 8.39 -64.35 2.97
CA ALA A 85 8.66 -65.04 4.23
C ALA A 85 7.88 -66.36 4.34
N ILE A 86 6.61 -66.38 3.93
CA ILE A 86 5.77 -67.60 3.85
C ILE A 86 6.38 -68.60 2.87
N HIS A 87 6.84 -68.15 1.71
CA HIS A 87 7.47 -69.01 0.71
C HIS A 87 8.70 -69.74 1.28
N TYR A 88 9.64 -69.01 1.89
CA TYR A 88 10.86 -69.61 2.43
C TYR A 88 10.60 -70.57 3.60
N LEU A 89 9.59 -70.31 4.44
CA LEU A 89 9.18 -71.24 5.49
C LEU A 89 8.57 -72.53 4.93
N ASN A 90 7.71 -72.42 3.91
CA ASN A 90 7.15 -73.60 3.25
C ASN A 90 8.24 -74.43 2.54
N GLU A 91 9.21 -73.79 1.90
CA GLU A 91 10.37 -74.49 1.34
C GLU A 91 11.19 -75.20 2.43
N ASN A 92 11.40 -74.56 3.59
CA ASN A 92 12.08 -75.19 4.72
C ASN A 92 11.35 -76.40 5.30
N ILE A 93 10.01 -76.35 5.37
CA ILE A 93 9.19 -77.51 5.75
C ILE A 93 9.42 -78.66 4.77
N ARG A 94 9.38 -78.40 3.45
CA ARG A 94 9.64 -79.43 2.41
C ARG A 94 11.06 -79.99 2.48
N ILE A 95 12.05 -79.15 2.73
CA ILE A 95 13.45 -79.57 2.89
C ILE A 95 13.57 -80.48 4.13
N ALA A 96 13.01 -80.07 5.26
CA ALA A 96 13.03 -80.85 6.49
C ALA A 96 12.33 -82.22 6.33
N GLU A 97 11.21 -82.27 5.62
CA GLU A 97 10.52 -83.52 5.26
C GLU A 97 11.41 -84.46 4.43
N ARG A 98 12.09 -83.92 3.41
CA ARG A 98 13.02 -84.69 2.56
C ARG A 98 14.23 -85.19 3.34
N LEU A 99 14.73 -84.38 4.27
CA LEU A 99 15.80 -84.75 5.21
C LEU A 99 15.34 -85.72 6.29
N ARG A 100 14.03 -85.94 6.45
CA ARG A 100 13.41 -86.67 7.57
C ARG A 100 13.81 -86.10 8.93
N ASP A 101 13.99 -84.78 8.99
CA ASP A 101 14.36 -84.03 10.19
C ASP A 101 13.11 -83.43 10.83
N ALA A 102 12.53 -84.17 11.77
CA ALA A 102 11.29 -83.78 12.44
C ALA A 102 11.43 -82.48 13.24
N ASP A 103 12.61 -82.23 13.83
CA ASP A 103 12.83 -81.05 14.67
C ASP A 103 12.82 -79.78 13.83
N ARG A 104 13.48 -79.79 12.67
CA ARG A 104 13.45 -78.68 11.70
C ARG A 104 12.07 -78.47 11.09
N GLN A 105 11.35 -79.56 10.83
CA GLN A 105 9.99 -79.47 10.30
C GLN A 105 9.08 -78.74 11.30
N ILE A 106 9.09 -79.17 12.56
CA ILE A 106 8.31 -78.56 13.64
C ILE A 106 8.72 -77.10 13.84
N GLU A 107 10.02 -76.80 13.91
CA GLU A 107 10.52 -75.42 14.07
C GLU A 107 10.01 -74.49 12.95
N SER A 108 10.06 -74.93 11.70
CA SER A 108 9.56 -74.15 10.56
C SER A 108 8.02 -74.01 10.58
N GLN A 109 7.29 -75.04 11.02
CA GLN A 109 5.84 -74.99 11.19
C GLN A 109 5.42 -73.98 12.27
N LEU A 110 6.13 -73.96 13.41
CA LEU A 110 5.88 -72.97 14.48
C LEU A 110 6.13 -71.55 13.98
N GLN A 111 7.25 -71.32 13.29
CA GLN A 111 7.56 -70.01 12.70
C GLN A 111 6.52 -69.58 11.65
N LEU A 112 6.03 -70.52 10.85
CA LEU A 112 4.98 -70.27 9.85
C LEU A 112 3.66 -69.90 10.52
N SER A 113 3.24 -70.65 11.54
CA SER A 113 2.05 -70.33 12.30
C SER A 113 2.12 -68.93 12.93
N LEU A 114 3.26 -68.58 13.54
CA LEU A 114 3.43 -67.27 14.16
C LEU A 114 3.32 -66.14 13.12
N LEU A 115 3.97 -66.29 11.96
CA LEU A 115 3.87 -65.31 10.88
C LEU A 115 2.43 -65.17 10.33
N LEU A 116 1.73 -66.29 10.13
CA LEU A 116 0.36 -66.31 9.61
C LEU A 116 -0.60 -65.60 10.58
N SER A 117 -0.50 -65.92 11.88
CA SER A 117 -1.34 -65.28 12.90
C SER A 117 -1.04 -63.78 13.04
N SER A 118 0.23 -63.35 13.08
CA SER A 118 0.59 -61.92 13.15
C SER A 118 0.12 -61.09 11.94
N THR A 119 -0.24 -61.73 10.83
CA THR A 119 -0.68 -61.07 9.59
C THR A 119 -2.18 -61.20 9.31
N GLY A 120 -2.92 -61.89 10.20
CA GLY A 120 -4.38 -62.05 10.15
C GLY A 120 -4.89 -63.34 9.52
N MET A 121 -4.01 -64.31 9.23
CA MET A 121 -4.34 -65.64 8.68
C MET A 121 -4.51 -66.66 9.82
N TYR A 122 -5.50 -66.40 10.68
CA TYR A 122 -5.68 -67.14 11.94
C TYR A 122 -6.07 -68.60 11.73
N LYS A 123 -6.91 -68.90 10.71
CA LYS A 123 -7.34 -70.28 10.45
C LYS A 123 -6.18 -71.11 9.92
N GLU A 124 -5.41 -70.55 9.00
CA GLU A 124 -4.23 -71.16 8.40
C GLU A 124 -3.14 -71.39 9.46
N SER A 125 -2.94 -70.42 10.37
CA SER A 125 -2.07 -70.59 11.53
C SER A 125 -2.51 -71.79 12.40
N LEU A 126 -3.80 -71.90 12.72
CA LEU A 126 -4.32 -73.02 13.50
C LEU A 126 -4.18 -74.36 12.76
N ASP A 127 -4.42 -74.41 11.45
CA ASP A 127 -4.21 -75.64 10.64
C ASP A 127 -2.76 -76.13 10.73
N VAL A 128 -1.79 -75.20 10.67
CA VAL A 128 -0.38 -75.53 10.83
C VAL A 128 -0.10 -76.06 12.24
N LEU A 129 -0.60 -75.40 13.29
CA LEU A 129 -0.38 -75.84 14.68
C LEU A 129 -1.02 -77.18 15.01
N GLU A 130 -2.22 -77.44 14.49
CA GLU A 130 -2.95 -78.70 14.68
C GLU A 130 -2.24 -79.88 13.99
N SER A 131 -1.42 -79.60 12.97
CA SER A 131 -0.59 -80.63 12.31
C SER A 131 0.65 -81.04 13.14
N VAL A 132 1.04 -80.25 14.15
CA VAL A 132 2.20 -80.52 15.00
C VAL A 132 1.82 -81.47 16.15
N ASP A 133 2.40 -82.67 16.16
CA ASP A 133 2.23 -83.60 17.28
C ASP A 133 3.07 -83.14 18.49
N ARG A 134 2.39 -82.63 19.52
CA ARG A 134 3.00 -82.17 20.78
C ARG A 134 3.98 -83.18 21.38
N ARG A 135 3.75 -84.49 21.21
CA ARG A 135 4.63 -85.55 21.78
C ARG A 135 6.00 -85.63 21.11
N LYS A 136 6.14 -85.06 19.92
CA LYS A 136 7.39 -85.04 19.14
C LYS A 136 8.18 -83.74 19.31
N ILE A 137 7.65 -82.78 20.07
CA ILE A 137 8.31 -81.49 20.27
C ILE A 137 9.46 -81.65 21.26
N ILE A 138 10.67 -81.32 20.81
CA ILE A 138 11.86 -81.29 21.64
C ILE A 138 11.83 -80.13 22.64
N PRO A 139 12.50 -80.25 23.80
CA PRO A 139 12.42 -79.25 24.88
C PRO A 139 12.71 -77.81 24.45
N ARG A 140 13.62 -77.59 23.48
CA ARG A 140 13.96 -76.24 23.01
C ARG A 140 12.80 -75.51 22.30
N LEU A 141 11.85 -76.26 21.71
CA LEU A 141 10.76 -75.72 20.90
C LEU A 141 9.44 -75.61 21.68
N ILE A 142 9.39 -76.07 22.93
CA ILE A 142 8.15 -76.08 23.70
C ILE A 142 7.65 -74.66 24.01
N ALA A 143 8.57 -73.73 24.25
CA ALA A 143 8.25 -72.32 24.44
C ALA A 143 7.68 -71.70 23.15
N ASP A 144 8.28 -72.00 21.99
CA ASP A 144 7.79 -71.53 20.69
C ASP A 144 6.37 -72.06 20.42
N TYR A 145 6.12 -73.33 20.75
CA TYR A 145 4.80 -73.95 20.62
C TYR A 145 3.74 -73.23 21.46
N TYR A 146 4.01 -73.00 22.75
CA TYR A 146 3.07 -72.26 23.60
C TYR A 146 2.90 -70.80 23.16
N THR A 147 3.97 -70.17 22.66
CA THR A 147 3.94 -68.80 22.12
C THR A 147 3.02 -68.71 20.92
N CYS A 148 3.09 -69.66 19.99
CA CYS A 148 2.22 -69.67 18.81
C CYS A 148 0.74 -69.79 19.19
N PHE A 149 0.42 -70.67 20.15
CA PHE A 149 -0.94 -70.83 20.64
C PHE A 149 -1.44 -69.61 21.43
N ASP A 150 -0.63 -69.03 22.32
CA ASP A 150 -0.98 -67.78 23.00
C ASP A 150 -1.25 -66.67 21.99
N HIS A 151 -0.37 -66.51 20.98
CA HIS A 151 -0.50 -65.45 19.99
C HIS A 151 -1.76 -65.59 19.13
N VAL A 152 -1.99 -66.74 18.50
CA VAL A 152 -3.16 -66.90 17.60
C VAL A 152 -4.49 -66.79 18.33
N TYR A 153 -4.59 -67.35 19.54
CA TYR A 153 -5.82 -67.26 20.33
C TYR A 153 -6.00 -65.87 20.96
N GLY A 154 -4.91 -65.17 21.32
CA GLY A 154 -4.96 -63.80 21.77
C GLY A 154 -5.48 -62.87 20.67
N GLU A 155 -4.92 -62.99 19.47
CA GLU A 155 -5.37 -62.25 18.27
C GLU A 155 -6.84 -62.54 17.94
N LEU A 156 -7.24 -63.82 17.89
CA LEU A 156 -8.65 -64.21 17.70
C LEU A 156 -9.56 -63.61 18.78
N GLY A 157 -9.12 -63.56 20.03
CA GLY A 157 -9.83 -62.95 21.14
C GLY A 157 -10.02 -61.44 20.98
N VAL A 158 -9.04 -60.75 20.40
CA VAL A 158 -9.08 -59.30 20.13
C VAL A 158 -9.98 -58.96 18.94
N TYR A 159 -9.82 -59.66 17.81
CA TYR A 159 -10.43 -59.24 16.55
C TYR A 159 -11.78 -59.90 16.22
N THR A 160 -12.18 -60.93 16.96
CA THR A 160 -13.53 -61.48 16.81
C THR A 160 -14.59 -60.48 17.28
N GLN A 161 -15.66 -60.33 16.48
CA GLN A 161 -16.83 -59.53 16.86
C GLN A 161 -17.72 -60.26 17.87
N ASP A 162 -17.69 -61.60 17.86
CA ASP A 162 -18.46 -62.43 18.78
C ASP A 162 -17.84 -62.43 20.17
N LYS A 163 -18.49 -61.76 21.12
CA LYS A 163 -18.02 -61.64 22.51
C LYS A 163 -17.98 -62.96 23.26
N THR A 164 -18.83 -63.93 22.89
CA THR A 164 -18.82 -65.27 23.49
C THR A 164 -17.56 -66.03 23.07
N LEU A 165 -17.27 -66.03 21.77
CA LEU A 165 -16.04 -66.64 21.25
C LEU A 165 -14.79 -65.90 21.72
N SER A 166 -14.84 -64.57 21.84
CA SER A 166 -13.75 -63.76 22.38
C SER A 166 -13.31 -64.25 23.76
N GLY A 167 -14.26 -64.44 24.69
CA GLY A 167 -13.96 -64.95 26.04
C GLY A 167 -13.34 -66.35 26.03
N ARG A 168 -13.81 -67.23 25.13
CA ARG A 168 -13.22 -68.57 24.95
C ARG A 168 -11.79 -68.49 24.43
N TYR A 169 -11.52 -67.70 23.40
CA TYR A 169 -10.17 -67.56 22.83
C TYR A 169 -9.20 -66.95 23.84
N TRP A 170 -9.62 -65.93 24.59
CA TRP A 170 -8.82 -65.38 25.69
C TRP A 170 -8.48 -66.42 26.75
N SER A 171 -9.42 -67.27 27.14
CA SER A 171 -9.17 -68.34 28.11
C SER A 171 -8.12 -69.34 27.63
N ILE A 172 -8.13 -69.68 26.34
CA ILE A 172 -7.13 -70.57 25.73
C ILE A 172 -5.76 -69.89 25.69
N SER A 173 -5.69 -68.64 25.23
CA SER A 173 -4.45 -67.85 25.20
C SER A 173 -3.82 -67.75 26.60
N GLN A 174 -4.62 -67.45 27.63
CA GLN A 174 -4.15 -67.37 29.01
C GLN A 174 -3.60 -68.71 29.53
N ALA A 175 -4.23 -69.84 29.22
CA ALA A 175 -3.72 -71.15 29.64
C ALA A 175 -2.32 -71.47 29.06
N TYR A 176 -2.07 -71.08 27.81
CA TYR A 176 -0.75 -71.20 27.19
C TYR A 176 0.24 -70.18 27.76
N ARG A 177 -0.21 -68.97 28.08
CA ARG A 177 0.59 -67.95 28.74
C ARG A 177 1.04 -68.36 30.15
N ASP A 178 0.16 -68.98 30.93
CA ASP A 178 0.50 -69.55 32.24
C ASP A 178 1.56 -70.65 32.10
N SER A 179 1.43 -71.48 31.06
CA SER A 179 2.42 -72.52 30.74
C SER A 179 3.77 -71.93 30.37
N LEU A 180 3.81 -70.80 29.64
CA LEU A 180 5.03 -70.05 29.32
C LEU A 180 5.68 -69.49 30.58
N TYR A 181 4.92 -68.85 31.48
CA TYR A 181 5.45 -68.33 32.73
C TYR A 181 6.12 -69.40 33.60
N ALA A 182 5.62 -70.64 33.56
CA ALA A 182 6.18 -71.74 34.33
C ALA A 182 7.53 -72.26 33.80
N ILE A 183 7.86 -72.03 32.52
CA ILE A 183 9.04 -72.60 31.86
C ILE A 183 10.10 -71.57 31.46
N LEU A 184 9.70 -70.32 31.23
CA LEU A 184 10.62 -69.29 30.76
C LEU A 184 11.54 -68.81 31.89
N PRO A 185 12.85 -68.63 31.64
CA PRO A 185 13.75 -68.05 32.62
C PRO A 185 13.30 -66.63 33.01
N PRO A 186 13.29 -66.25 34.30
CA PRO A 186 12.82 -64.92 34.74
C PRO A 186 13.58 -63.72 34.15
N GLU A 187 14.79 -63.94 33.66
CA GLU A 187 15.66 -62.93 33.05
C GLU A 187 15.55 -62.88 31.51
N SER A 188 14.80 -63.80 30.90
CA SER A 188 14.63 -63.85 29.45
C SER A 188 13.77 -62.69 28.96
N GLU A 189 14.01 -62.25 27.72
CA GLU A 189 13.27 -61.13 27.13
C GLU A 189 11.78 -61.45 27.02
N GLU A 190 11.42 -62.69 26.69
CA GLU A 190 10.05 -63.17 26.58
C GLU A 190 9.33 -63.11 27.92
N TYR A 191 9.99 -63.55 29.00
CA TYR A 191 9.44 -63.47 30.36
C TYR A 191 9.21 -62.02 30.79
N LEU A 192 10.20 -61.14 30.56
CA LEU A 192 10.11 -59.73 30.92
C LEU A 192 9.03 -59.00 30.12
N LEU A 193 8.89 -59.29 28.82
CA LEU A 193 7.83 -58.76 27.98
C LEU A 193 6.44 -59.16 28.50
N MET A 194 6.25 -60.43 28.83
CA MET A 194 5.00 -60.93 29.40
C MET A 194 4.69 -60.27 30.75
N ARG A 195 5.71 -60.13 31.61
CA ARG A 195 5.59 -59.51 32.93
C ARG A 195 5.23 -58.04 32.85
N GLU A 196 5.86 -57.31 31.93
CA GLU A 196 5.52 -55.91 31.63
C GLU A 196 4.05 -55.78 31.21
N ALA A 197 3.60 -56.61 30.26
CA ALA A 197 2.22 -56.62 29.80
C ALA A 197 1.25 -56.92 30.95
N SER A 198 1.58 -57.91 31.80
CA SER A 198 0.78 -58.27 32.97
C SER A 198 0.63 -57.11 33.96
N PHE A 199 1.72 -56.42 34.30
CA PHE A 199 1.66 -55.24 35.17
C PHE A 199 0.84 -54.11 34.56
N ARG A 200 1.01 -53.85 33.25
CA ARG A 200 0.21 -52.85 32.53
C ARG A 200 -1.29 -53.18 32.57
N ASP A 201 -1.65 -54.44 32.32
CA ASP A 201 -3.05 -54.89 32.27
C ASP A 201 -3.70 -54.86 33.67
N GLN A 202 -2.90 -55.08 34.73
CA GLN A 202 -3.30 -54.89 36.13
C GLN A 202 -3.28 -53.41 36.59
N ARG A 203 -2.99 -52.47 35.70
CA ARG A 203 -2.87 -51.03 35.96
C ARG A 203 -1.74 -50.65 36.93
N GLN A 204 -0.74 -51.52 37.08
CA GLN A 204 0.48 -51.28 37.85
C GLN A 204 1.54 -50.63 36.96
N TYR A 205 1.27 -49.41 36.48
CA TYR A 205 2.06 -48.76 35.43
C TYR A 205 3.51 -48.48 35.83
N GLU A 206 3.78 -48.11 37.09
CA GLU A 206 5.15 -47.89 37.58
C GLU A 206 5.98 -49.18 37.55
N GLU A 207 5.39 -50.32 37.94
CA GLU A 207 6.06 -51.62 37.88
C GLU A 207 6.27 -52.08 36.43
N ALA A 208 5.29 -51.83 35.55
CA ALA A 208 5.45 -52.07 34.12
C ALA A 208 6.62 -51.25 33.54
N LEU A 209 6.75 -49.97 33.91
CA LEU A 209 7.86 -49.12 33.49
C LEU A 209 9.21 -49.61 34.02
N LYS A 210 9.30 -50.06 35.28
CA LYS A 210 10.53 -50.64 35.84
C LYS A 210 10.99 -51.88 35.05
N VAL A 211 10.06 -52.75 34.68
CA VAL A 211 10.36 -53.93 33.85
C VAL A 211 10.78 -53.50 32.45
N ASN A 212 10.09 -52.53 31.86
CA ASN A 212 10.44 -51.97 30.54
C ASN A 212 11.84 -51.31 30.54
N ASP A 213 12.19 -50.57 31.61
CA ASP A 213 13.51 -49.98 31.79
C ASP A 213 14.59 -51.07 31.79
N LEU A 214 14.38 -52.15 32.55
CA LEU A 214 15.30 -53.30 32.56
C LEU A 214 15.48 -53.91 31.16
N ARG A 215 14.40 -54.10 30.40
CA ARG A 215 14.47 -54.60 29.02
C ARG A 215 15.29 -53.65 28.14
N LEU A 216 15.02 -52.34 28.20
CA LEU A 216 15.73 -51.34 27.42
C LEU A 216 17.22 -51.26 27.77
N THR A 217 17.65 -51.53 29.01
CA THR A 217 19.10 -51.58 29.34
C THR A 217 19.85 -52.70 28.63
N LYS A 218 19.15 -53.75 28.19
CA LYS A 218 19.72 -54.93 27.51
C LYS A 218 19.65 -54.82 25.98
N ILE A 219 19.05 -53.75 25.43
CA ILE A 219 18.74 -53.61 24.01
C ILE A 219 19.46 -52.42 23.40
N GLU A 220 20.13 -52.63 22.26
CA GLU A 220 20.77 -51.56 21.51
C GLU A 220 19.71 -50.64 20.85
N PRO A 221 19.86 -49.30 20.95
CA PRO A 221 18.95 -48.35 20.32
C PRO A 221 18.80 -48.54 18.81
N TYR A 222 17.61 -48.21 18.28
CA TYR A 222 17.30 -48.25 16.84
C TYR A 222 17.33 -49.65 16.19
N THR A 223 17.30 -50.71 16.98
CA THR A 223 17.13 -52.10 16.52
C THR A 223 15.65 -52.50 16.48
N PRO A 224 15.27 -53.61 15.80
CA PRO A 224 13.92 -54.16 15.86
C PRO A 224 13.42 -54.44 17.30
N GLN A 225 14.31 -54.90 18.18
CA GLN A 225 14.00 -55.16 19.58
C GLN A 225 13.72 -53.85 20.33
N TYR A 226 14.47 -52.80 20.02
CA TYR A 226 14.23 -51.47 20.59
C TYR A 226 12.90 -50.89 20.12
N ALA A 227 12.56 -51.10 18.84
CA ALA A 227 11.27 -50.71 18.30
C ALA A 227 10.11 -51.34 19.07
N MET A 228 10.22 -52.64 19.37
CA MET A 228 9.23 -53.38 20.17
C MET A 228 9.18 -52.89 21.62
N ALA A 229 10.32 -52.74 22.30
CA ALA A 229 10.36 -52.30 23.69
C ALA A 229 9.77 -50.89 23.88
N THR A 230 10.08 -49.96 22.97
CA THR A 230 9.51 -48.60 22.98
C THR A 230 8.04 -48.58 22.58
N TYR A 231 7.60 -49.44 21.66
CA TYR A 231 6.17 -49.63 21.38
C TYR A 231 5.41 -50.06 22.64
N HIS A 232 5.88 -51.07 23.36
CA HIS A 232 5.24 -51.52 24.60
C HIS A 232 5.24 -50.43 25.69
N ARG A 233 6.32 -49.64 25.79
CA ARG A 233 6.37 -48.48 26.68
C ARG A 233 5.31 -47.43 26.33
N SER A 234 5.08 -47.20 25.03
CA SER A 234 4.02 -46.28 24.58
C SER A 234 2.64 -46.74 25.02
N LEU A 235 2.37 -48.05 25.03
CA LEU A 235 1.11 -48.60 25.54
C LEU A 235 0.95 -48.38 27.05
N ILE A 236 2.03 -48.43 27.83
CA ILE A 236 1.96 -48.11 29.25
C ILE A 236 1.52 -46.65 29.43
N TYR A 237 2.15 -45.72 28.70
CA TYR A 237 1.81 -44.30 28.76
C TYR A 237 0.40 -44.00 28.25
N LYS A 238 -0.04 -44.68 27.19
CA LYS A 238 -1.43 -44.62 26.69
C LYS A 238 -2.42 -44.92 27.81
N TYR A 239 -2.26 -46.06 28.49
CA TYR A 239 -3.18 -46.47 29.55
C TYR A 239 -3.02 -45.68 30.86
N SER A 240 -1.85 -45.06 31.10
CA SER A 240 -1.66 -44.13 32.20
C SER A 240 -2.09 -42.69 31.88
N ASN A 241 -2.66 -42.44 30.69
CA ASN A 241 -3.06 -41.12 30.17
C ASN A 241 -1.91 -40.09 30.05
N ASP A 242 -0.68 -40.54 29.82
CA ASP A 242 0.45 -39.67 29.48
C ASP A 242 0.64 -39.60 27.96
N SER A 243 -0.07 -38.64 27.35
CA SER A 243 -0.05 -38.43 25.90
C SER A 243 1.35 -38.08 25.36
N LEU A 244 2.17 -37.37 26.15
CA LEU A 244 3.52 -36.97 25.73
C LEU A 244 4.47 -38.17 25.75
N GLY A 245 4.41 -38.97 26.81
CA GLY A 245 5.15 -40.23 26.92
C GLY A 245 4.77 -41.23 25.81
N GLU A 246 3.47 -41.31 25.48
CA GLU A 246 2.97 -42.13 24.38
C GLU A 246 3.58 -41.72 23.03
N LYS A 247 3.43 -40.43 22.64
CA LYS A 247 3.96 -39.91 21.37
C LYS A 247 5.46 -40.08 21.23
N ARG A 248 6.22 -39.77 22.30
CA ARG A 248 7.69 -39.91 22.28
C ARG A 248 8.12 -41.35 21.98
N ASN A 249 7.49 -42.32 22.63
CA ASN A 249 7.87 -43.72 22.49
C ASN A 249 7.37 -44.35 21.19
N LEU A 250 6.18 -43.94 20.71
CA LEU A 250 5.74 -44.30 19.35
C LEU A 250 6.70 -43.76 18.29
N CYS A 251 7.19 -42.54 18.47
CA CYS A 251 8.15 -41.92 17.55
C CYS A 251 9.50 -42.67 17.55
N LEU A 252 10.06 -42.99 18.72
CA LEU A 252 11.27 -43.83 18.83
C LEU A 252 11.09 -45.21 18.18
N SER A 253 9.93 -45.83 18.40
CA SER A 253 9.58 -47.11 17.80
C SER A 253 9.51 -47.01 16.26
N ALA A 254 8.80 -46.01 15.74
CA ALA A 254 8.67 -45.78 14.29
C ALA A 254 10.02 -45.49 13.61
N ILE A 255 10.89 -44.68 14.22
CA ILE A 255 12.25 -44.42 13.71
C ILE A 255 13.03 -45.74 13.59
N SER A 256 12.95 -46.58 14.63
CA SER A 256 13.66 -47.86 14.69
C SER A 256 13.15 -48.86 13.66
N ASP A 257 11.83 -48.92 13.45
CA ASP A 257 11.21 -49.74 12.41
C ASP A 257 11.68 -49.30 11.01
N ILE A 258 11.63 -48.00 10.71
CA ILE A 258 12.00 -47.47 9.40
C ILE A 258 13.50 -47.69 9.12
N ARG A 259 14.37 -47.44 10.10
CA ARG A 259 15.81 -47.71 10.00
C ARG A 259 16.14 -49.19 9.79
N SER A 260 15.31 -50.06 10.34
CA SER A 260 15.40 -51.51 10.14
C SER A 260 14.71 -51.98 8.85
N ALA A 261 14.16 -51.05 8.06
CA ALA A 261 13.30 -51.33 6.90
C ALA A 261 12.20 -52.36 7.21
N ILE A 262 11.65 -52.31 8.43
CA ILE A 262 10.43 -53.05 8.80
C ILE A 262 9.27 -52.35 8.10
N LYS A 263 8.36 -53.10 7.48
CA LYS A 263 7.22 -52.55 6.72
C LYS A 263 5.89 -52.65 7.46
N ASP A 264 5.93 -53.24 8.65
CA ASP A 264 4.80 -53.46 9.53
C ASP A 264 4.69 -52.34 10.61
N HIS A 265 4.27 -51.15 10.19
CA HIS A 265 4.41 -49.92 10.99
C HIS A 265 3.26 -49.64 11.97
N ALA A 266 3.08 -50.45 13.00
CA ALA A 266 2.06 -50.20 14.03
C ALA A 266 2.23 -48.83 14.71
N SER A 267 3.46 -48.50 15.12
CA SER A 267 3.75 -47.29 15.89
C SER A 267 3.50 -46.01 15.09
N LEU A 268 3.76 -46.02 13.79
CA LEU A 268 3.66 -44.83 12.95
C LEU A 268 2.20 -44.42 12.70
N TRP A 269 1.31 -45.37 12.43
CA TRP A 269 -0.11 -45.04 12.25
C TRP A 269 -0.77 -44.61 13.56
N MET A 270 -0.38 -45.22 14.69
CA MET A 270 -0.85 -44.78 16.01
C MET A 270 -0.39 -43.36 16.32
N LEU A 271 0.87 -43.02 16.02
CA LEU A 271 1.38 -41.66 16.16
C LEU A 271 0.65 -40.68 15.24
N ALA A 272 0.38 -41.08 14.00
CA ALA A 272 -0.38 -40.26 13.05
C ALA A 272 -1.78 -39.92 13.58
N GLN A 273 -2.45 -40.87 14.24
CA GLN A 273 -3.74 -40.62 14.90
C GLN A 273 -3.61 -39.57 16.02
N LEU A 274 -2.60 -39.70 16.88
CA LEU A 274 -2.38 -38.72 17.98
C LEU A 274 -2.04 -37.33 17.46
N LEU A 275 -1.25 -37.23 16.39
CA LEU A 275 -0.92 -35.95 15.74
C LEU A 275 -2.15 -35.33 15.06
N TYR A 276 -3.03 -36.15 14.49
CA TYR A 276 -4.32 -35.70 13.98
C TYR A 276 -5.19 -35.11 15.10
N GLU A 277 -5.26 -35.78 16.25
CA GLU A 277 -6.00 -35.31 17.42
C GLU A 277 -5.40 -34.01 18.00
N ASP A 278 -4.08 -33.82 17.93
CA ASP A 278 -3.39 -32.58 18.30
C ASP A 278 -3.56 -31.44 17.27
N GLY A 279 -4.03 -31.74 16.06
CA GLY A 279 -4.19 -30.80 14.96
C GLY A 279 -2.97 -30.64 14.02
N ASP A 280 -1.91 -31.44 14.18
CA ASP A 280 -0.80 -31.53 13.21
C ASP A 280 -1.21 -32.42 12.03
N MET A 281 -2.13 -31.87 11.22
CA MET A 281 -2.77 -32.55 10.09
C MET A 281 -1.78 -32.97 9.00
N GLU A 282 -0.72 -32.18 8.79
CA GLU A 282 0.27 -32.43 7.75
C GLU A 282 1.09 -33.67 8.07
N ARG A 283 1.67 -33.75 9.28
CA ARG A 283 2.40 -34.95 9.70
C ARG A 283 1.49 -36.16 9.81
N ALA A 284 0.29 -35.99 10.38
CA ALA A 284 -0.68 -37.06 10.48
C ALA A 284 -0.96 -37.69 9.10
N TYR A 285 -1.23 -36.87 8.08
CA TYR A 285 -1.44 -37.33 6.71
C TYR A 285 -0.19 -38.00 6.12
N GLN A 286 0.99 -37.38 6.24
CA GLN A 286 2.23 -37.92 5.70
C GLN A 286 2.60 -39.27 6.32
N TYR A 287 2.55 -39.38 7.65
CA TYR A 287 2.87 -40.60 8.40
C TYR A 287 1.88 -41.71 8.09
N MET A 288 0.59 -41.38 8.03
CA MET A 288 -0.46 -42.35 7.70
C MET A 288 -0.28 -42.90 6.30
N ARG A 289 -0.05 -42.03 5.32
CA ARG A 289 0.16 -42.44 3.91
C ARG A 289 1.42 -43.28 3.74
N PHE A 290 2.51 -42.92 4.43
CA PHE A 290 3.74 -43.71 4.41
C PHE A 290 3.52 -45.11 5.02
N SER A 291 2.91 -45.17 6.21
CA SER A 291 2.56 -46.42 6.89
C SER A 291 1.69 -47.33 6.03
N TRP A 292 0.69 -46.75 5.36
CA TRP A 292 -0.22 -47.47 4.46
C TRP A 292 0.52 -48.07 3.26
N ASN A 293 1.36 -47.29 2.59
CA ASN A 293 2.15 -47.78 1.45
C ASN A 293 3.10 -48.92 1.86
N ALA A 294 3.74 -48.81 3.02
CA ALA A 294 4.59 -49.86 3.57
C ALA A 294 3.79 -51.13 3.89
N THR A 295 2.63 -51.00 4.52
CA THR A 295 1.72 -52.13 4.82
C THR A 295 1.27 -52.85 3.55
N LYS A 296 0.91 -52.08 2.51
CA LYS A 296 0.52 -52.63 1.22
C LYS A 296 1.68 -53.39 0.56
N PHE A 297 2.91 -52.89 0.68
CA PHE A 297 4.11 -53.57 0.19
C PHE A 297 4.42 -54.83 1.00
N TYR A 298 4.25 -54.81 2.32
CA TYR A 298 4.41 -55.98 3.17
C TYR A 298 3.39 -57.08 2.83
N ASN A 299 2.20 -56.71 2.35
CA ASN A 299 1.06 -57.56 2.01
C ASN A 299 0.42 -58.26 3.23
N ALA A 300 0.16 -57.52 4.32
CA ALA A 300 -0.56 -58.03 5.49
C ALA A 300 -2.05 -57.64 5.49
N ARG A 301 -2.93 -58.64 5.68
CA ARG A 301 -4.39 -58.46 5.70
C ARG A 301 -4.86 -57.66 6.91
N LEU A 302 -4.35 -58.00 8.10
CA LEU A 302 -4.79 -57.39 9.36
C LEU A 302 -4.56 -55.88 9.40
N ARG A 303 -3.32 -55.42 9.11
CA ARG A 303 -2.98 -53.98 9.17
C ARG A 303 -3.79 -53.14 8.18
N SER A 304 -4.04 -53.69 6.98
CA SER A 304 -4.87 -53.02 5.98
C SER A 304 -6.29 -52.76 6.49
N TRP A 305 -6.83 -53.67 7.31
CA TRP A 305 -8.14 -53.49 7.93
C TRP A 305 -8.10 -52.52 9.12
N GLN A 306 -7.10 -52.64 10.03
CA GLN A 306 -6.96 -51.78 11.22
C GLN A 306 -6.82 -50.29 10.90
N SER A 307 -6.10 -49.98 9.81
CA SER A 307 -5.74 -48.60 9.45
C SER A 307 -6.73 -47.92 8.50
N ALA A 308 -7.70 -48.66 7.94
CA ALA A 308 -8.59 -48.16 6.87
C ALA A 308 -9.46 -46.98 7.31
N ASP A 309 -10.09 -47.06 8.49
CA ASP A 309 -11.00 -46.02 8.98
C ASP A 309 -10.23 -44.73 9.31
N VAL A 310 -9.09 -44.86 10.00
CA VAL A 310 -8.20 -43.74 10.33
C VAL A 310 -7.67 -43.09 9.05
N LEU A 311 -7.27 -43.88 8.05
CA LEU A 311 -6.77 -43.37 6.77
C LEU A 311 -7.86 -42.60 6.04
N SER A 312 -9.07 -43.15 5.94
CA SER A 312 -10.19 -42.49 5.27
C SER A 312 -10.55 -41.17 5.94
N LEU A 313 -10.53 -41.12 7.27
CA LEU A 313 -10.81 -39.90 8.02
C LEU A 313 -9.72 -38.84 7.81
N ILE A 314 -8.45 -39.21 7.94
CA ILE A 314 -7.32 -38.29 7.73
C ILE A 314 -7.31 -37.79 6.27
N ASP A 315 -7.53 -38.66 5.29
CA ASP A 315 -7.60 -38.25 3.88
C ASP A 315 -8.73 -37.25 3.63
N LYS A 316 -9.95 -37.51 4.13
CA LYS A 316 -11.09 -36.60 3.96
C LYS A 316 -10.87 -35.25 4.62
N THR A 317 -10.34 -35.24 5.84
CA THR A 317 -10.09 -34.00 6.59
C THR A 317 -8.95 -33.19 6.00
N TYR A 318 -7.90 -33.85 5.51
CA TYR A 318 -6.80 -33.19 4.80
C TYR A 318 -7.26 -32.60 3.47
N GLN A 319 -8.09 -33.33 2.69
CA GLN A 319 -8.70 -32.79 1.46
C GLN A 319 -9.58 -31.57 1.77
N ALA A 320 -10.45 -31.64 2.77
CA ALA A 320 -11.28 -30.50 3.18
C ALA A 320 -10.44 -29.30 3.64
N MET A 321 -9.29 -29.53 4.29
CA MET A 321 -8.34 -28.48 4.67
C MET A 321 -7.75 -27.80 3.42
N ILE A 322 -7.32 -28.58 2.43
CA ILE A 322 -6.80 -28.05 1.15
C ILE A 322 -7.88 -27.27 0.41
N GLU A 323 -9.10 -27.81 0.29
CA GLU A 323 -10.23 -27.13 -0.34
C GLU A 323 -10.50 -25.78 0.33
N LYS A 324 -10.56 -25.75 1.67
CA LYS A 324 -10.75 -24.51 2.42
C LYS A 324 -9.62 -23.50 2.23
N GLN A 325 -8.37 -23.97 2.12
CA GLN A 325 -7.23 -23.09 1.81
C GLN A 325 -7.33 -22.53 0.38
N ASN A 326 -7.70 -23.36 -0.59
CA ASN A 326 -7.93 -22.94 -1.97
C ASN A 326 -9.09 -21.93 -2.08
N ASP A 327 -10.19 -22.15 -1.36
CA ASP A 327 -11.31 -21.21 -1.30
C ASP A 327 -10.89 -19.85 -0.75
N ARG A 328 -10.08 -19.83 0.32
CA ARG A 328 -9.51 -18.59 0.88
C ARG A 328 -8.59 -17.89 -0.12
N LEU A 329 -7.77 -18.65 -0.83
CA LEU A 329 -6.90 -18.10 -1.88
C LEU A 329 -7.74 -17.48 -3.01
N GLN A 330 -8.81 -18.15 -3.44
CA GLN A 330 -9.74 -17.61 -4.44
C GLN A 330 -10.45 -16.34 -3.96
N GLN A 331 -10.93 -16.31 -2.71
CA GLN A 331 -11.54 -15.10 -2.11
C GLN A 331 -10.55 -13.92 -2.05
N ASN A 332 -9.30 -14.19 -1.65
CA ASN A 332 -8.25 -13.17 -1.63
C ASN A 332 -7.94 -12.65 -3.03
N LEU A 333 -7.89 -13.53 -4.04
CA LEU A 333 -7.71 -13.13 -5.44
C LEU A 333 -8.86 -12.22 -5.91
N LEU A 334 -10.12 -12.60 -5.65
CA LEU A 334 -11.29 -11.78 -5.99
C LEU A 334 -11.22 -10.39 -5.34
N LEU A 335 -10.83 -10.31 -4.06
CA LEU A 335 -10.66 -9.05 -3.35
C LEU A 335 -9.57 -8.18 -3.98
N ILE A 336 -8.40 -8.75 -4.30
CA ILE A 336 -7.30 -8.04 -4.96
C ILE A 336 -7.75 -7.50 -6.33
N THR A 337 -8.45 -8.32 -7.12
CA THR A 337 -8.99 -7.90 -8.42
C THR A 337 -9.98 -6.75 -8.27
N ALA A 338 -10.89 -6.81 -7.30
CA ALA A 338 -11.84 -5.74 -7.03
C ALA A 338 -11.14 -4.43 -6.63
N LEU A 339 -10.13 -4.51 -5.75
CA LEU A 339 -9.32 -3.35 -5.35
C LEU A 339 -8.54 -2.76 -6.53
N LEU A 340 -8.01 -3.60 -7.42
CA LEU A 340 -7.32 -3.15 -8.63
C LEU A 340 -8.25 -2.38 -9.57
N VAL A 341 -9.48 -2.89 -9.79
CA VAL A 341 -10.49 -2.19 -10.60
C VAL A 341 -10.85 -0.85 -9.97
N LEU A 342 -11.06 -0.80 -8.65
CA LEU A 342 -11.36 0.43 -7.93
C LEU A 342 -10.21 1.45 -8.06
N LEU A 343 -8.96 0.99 -7.95
CA LEU A 343 -7.77 1.82 -8.16
C LEU A 343 -7.74 2.43 -9.57
N ILE A 344 -8.00 1.62 -10.61
CA ILE A 344 -8.04 2.09 -12.00
C ILE A 344 -9.12 3.16 -12.18
N VAL A 345 -10.32 2.94 -11.62
CA VAL A 345 -11.42 3.91 -11.65
C VAL A 345 -11.04 5.21 -10.93
N ALA A 346 -10.42 5.12 -9.75
CA ALA A 346 -9.97 6.27 -8.99
C ALA A 346 -8.90 7.09 -9.74
N LEU A 347 -7.92 6.41 -10.35
CA LEU A 347 -6.90 7.06 -11.20
C LEU A 347 -7.54 7.73 -12.42
N GLY A 348 -8.50 7.07 -13.08
CA GLY A 348 -9.26 7.65 -14.18
C GLY A 348 -10.07 8.88 -13.76
N TYR A 349 -10.67 8.86 -12.57
CA TYR A 349 -11.37 10.00 -11.98
C TYR A 349 -10.42 11.16 -11.69
N ILE A 350 -9.28 10.90 -11.03
CA ILE A 350 -8.25 11.90 -10.73
C ILE A 350 -7.74 12.54 -12.03
N TYR A 351 -7.46 11.74 -13.06
CA TYR A 351 -7.03 12.25 -14.36
C TYR A 351 -8.07 13.19 -14.98
N ARG A 352 -9.36 12.80 -14.98
CA ARG A 352 -10.46 13.67 -15.44
C ARG A 352 -10.57 14.96 -14.62
N GLN A 353 -10.41 14.87 -13.30
CA GLN A 353 -10.48 16.03 -12.40
C GLN A 353 -9.30 16.99 -12.66
N MET A 354 -8.09 16.47 -12.87
CA MET A 354 -6.92 17.28 -13.23
C MET A 354 -7.12 17.99 -14.57
N LYS A 355 -7.69 17.33 -15.58
CA LYS A 355 -7.99 17.97 -16.86
C LYS A 355 -8.98 19.12 -16.71
N LYS A 356 -10.10 18.90 -16.00
CA LYS A 356 -11.06 19.97 -15.68
C LYS A 356 -10.43 21.14 -14.92
N LEU A 357 -9.54 20.84 -13.97
CA LEU A 357 -8.84 21.87 -13.20
C LEU A 357 -7.87 22.68 -14.08
N ALA A 358 -7.18 22.02 -15.01
CA ALA A 358 -6.32 22.69 -15.98
C ALA A 358 -7.12 23.63 -16.90
N ASP A 359 -8.26 23.17 -17.41
CA ASP A 359 -9.16 23.98 -18.25
C ASP A 359 -9.69 25.20 -17.46
N ALA A 360 -10.14 25.00 -16.22
CA ALA A 360 -10.60 26.08 -15.35
C ALA A 360 -9.48 27.10 -15.04
N ARG A 361 -8.25 26.65 -14.81
CA ARG A 361 -7.09 27.53 -14.61
C ARG A 361 -6.78 28.35 -15.87
N ASN A 362 -6.86 27.75 -17.05
CA ASN A 362 -6.67 28.47 -18.31
C ASN A 362 -7.75 29.55 -18.49
N HIS A 363 -9.01 29.24 -18.23
CA HIS A 363 -10.09 30.24 -18.28
C HIS A 363 -9.88 31.38 -17.27
N LEU A 364 -9.50 31.07 -16.03
CA LEU A 364 -9.16 32.08 -15.03
C LEU A 364 -7.99 32.95 -15.47
N GLN A 365 -6.95 32.36 -16.07
CA GLN A 365 -5.80 33.12 -16.57
C GLN A 365 -6.19 34.09 -17.69
N VAL A 366 -7.08 33.67 -18.61
CA VAL A 366 -7.61 34.54 -19.67
C VAL A 366 -8.45 35.67 -19.09
N ALA A 367 -9.38 35.37 -18.16
CA ALA A 367 -10.21 36.38 -17.53
C ALA A 367 -9.38 37.40 -16.74
N ASN A 368 -8.35 36.96 -16.02
CA ASN A 368 -7.47 37.85 -15.26
C ASN A 368 -6.64 38.76 -16.19
N LYS A 369 -6.19 38.24 -17.34
CA LYS A 369 -5.55 39.06 -18.38
C LYS A 369 -6.49 40.13 -18.93
N GLN A 370 -7.75 39.78 -19.22
CA GLN A 370 -8.75 40.75 -19.69
C GLN A 370 -9.04 41.82 -18.64
N LEU A 371 -9.19 41.43 -17.38
CA LEU A 371 -9.44 42.34 -16.27
C LEU A 371 -8.27 43.33 -16.08
N ASN A 372 -7.02 42.83 -16.15
CA ASN A 372 -5.84 43.71 -16.11
C ASN A 372 -5.79 44.69 -17.30
N GLY A 373 -6.16 44.25 -18.50
CA GLY A 373 -6.26 45.14 -19.67
C GLY A 373 -7.29 46.25 -19.45
N LEU A 374 -8.49 45.90 -18.99
CA LEU A 374 -9.55 46.87 -18.69
C LEU A 374 -9.15 47.87 -17.60
N ASN A 375 -8.45 47.40 -16.56
CA ASN A 375 -7.94 48.28 -15.51
C ASN A 375 -6.94 49.31 -16.03
N GLU A 376 -6.10 48.94 -17.00
CA GLU A 376 -5.13 49.86 -17.59
C GLU A 376 -5.82 50.91 -18.46
N GLU A 377 -6.81 50.51 -19.26
CA GLU A 377 -7.65 51.46 -20.01
C GLU A 377 -8.37 52.46 -19.09
N LEU A 378 -8.92 51.97 -17.98
CA LEU A 378 -9.62 52.80 -17.00
C LEU A 378 -8.67 53.80 -16.30
N ARG A 379 -7.41 53.42 -16.07
CA ARG A 379 -6.38 54.33 -15.55
C ARG A 379 -6.03 55.43 -16.55
N GLN A 380 -5.85 55.08 -17.82
CA GLN A 380 -5.57 56.05 -18.88
C GLN A 380 -6.70 57.06 -19.03
N MET A 381 -7.95 56.58 -19.02
CA MET A 381 -9.13 57.44 -19.13
C MET A 381 -9.25 58.41 -17.95
N ASN A 382 -9.02 57.95 -16.72
CA ASN A 382 -9.00 58.81 -15.54
C ASN A 382 -7.91 59.89 -15.62
N SER A 383 -6.71 59.54 -16.10
CA SER A 383 -5.63 60.51 -16.28
C SER A 383 -5.99 61.60 -17.29
N CYS A 384 -6.62 61.22 -18.41
CA CYS A 384 -7.08 62.16 -19.43
C CYS A 384 -8.18 63.10 -18.90
N LEU A 385 -9.16 62.55 -18.17
CA LEU A 385 -10.19 63.36 -17.51
C LEU A 385 -9.58 64.39 -16.55
N SER A 386 -8.58 63.98 -15.77
CA SER A 386 -7.89 64.89 -14.84
C SER A 386 -7.17 66.02 -15.56
N SER A 387 -6.48 65.76 -16.67
CA SER A 387 -5.77 66.81 -17.40
C SER A 387 -6.72 67.85 -18.02
N THR A 388 -7.82 67.39 -18.63
CA THR A 388 -8.81 68.30 -19.23
C THR A 388 -9.48 69.19 -18.17
N ASN A 389 -9.70 68.67 -16.97
CA ASN A 389 -10.29 69.45 -15.88
C ASN A 389 -9.36 70.58 -15.40
N ILE A 390 -8.04 70.34 -15.38
CA ILE A 390 -7.03 71.36 -15.03
C ILE A 390 -7.04 72.50 -16.06
N GLU A 391 -6.98 72.18 -17.36
CA GLU A 391 -6.98 73.20 -18.42
C GLU A 391 -8.24 74.09 -18.39
N LEU A 392 -9.40 73.48 -18.12
CA LEU A 392 -10.66 74.21 -18.03
C LEU A 392 -10.67 75.17 -16.82
N SER A 393 -10.11 74.75 -15.69
CA SER A 393 -10.01 75.57 -14.49
C SER A 393 -9.14 76.81 -14.73
N GLU A 394 -7.98 76.66 -15.39
CA GLU A 394 -7.09 77.78 -15.71
C GLU A 394 -7.77 78.82 -16.63
N SER A 395 -8.51 78.36 -17.63
CA SER A 395 -9.25 79.26 -18.54
C SER A 395 -10.31 80.09 -17.82
N ASN A 396 -11.00 79.50 -16.84
CA ASN A 396 -12.02 80.20 -16.06
C ASN A 396 -11.41 81.28 -15.16
N GLN A 397 -10.27 80.99 -14.52
CA GLN A 397 -9.58 81.94 -13.64
C GLN A 397 -9.20 83.23 -14.37
N ILE A 398 -8.71 83.13 -15.61
CA ILE A 398 -8.38 84.31 -16.43
C ILE A 398 -9.63 85.16 -16.70
N LYS A 399 -10.76 84.54 -17.04
CA LYS A 399 -12.01 85.27 -17.32
C LYS A 399 -12.51 86.02 -16.08
N GLU A 400 -12.41 85.44 -14.90
CA GLU A 400 -12.83 86.06 -13.64
C GLU A 400 -12.01 87.32 -13.31
N GLU A 401 -10.69 87.26 -13.49
CA GLU A 401 -9.80 88.41 -13.24
C GLU A 401 -10.14 89.62 -14.14
N TYR A 402 -10.49 89.37 -15.41
CA TYR A 402 -10.91 90.43 -16.33
C TYR A 402 -12.21 91.10 -15.93
N ILE A 403 -13.20 90.32 -15.51
CA ILE A 403 -14.47 90.85 -15.02
C ILE A 403 -14.22 91.75 -13.81
N ALA A 404 -13.38 91.32 -12.86
CA ALA A 404 -13.04 92.13 -11.70
C ALA A 404 -12.38 93.46 -12.08
N ARG A 405 -11.44 93.45 -13.04
CA ARG A 405 -10.73 94.64 -13.51
C ARG A 405 -11.65 95.64 -14.23
N PHE A 406 -12.59 95.14 -15.04
CA PHE A 406 -13.60 95.98 -15.71
C PHE A 406 -14.51 96.67 -14.68
N ILE A 407 -15.03 95.93 -13.71
CA ILE A 407 -15.88 96.49 -12.65
C ILE A 407 -15.13 97.56 -11.85
N LYS A 408 -13.82 97.35 -11.59
CA LYS A 408 -12.98 98.34 -10.93
C LYS A 408 -12.86 99.64 -11.73
N LEU A 409 -12.69 99.55 -13.05
CA LEU A 409 -12.60 100.71 -13.94
C LEU A 409 -13.91 101.51 -13.95
N CYS A 410 -15.07 100.84 -14.05
CA CYS A 410 -16.38 101.48 -13.94
C CYS A 410 -16.53 102.24 -12.62
N SER A 411 -16.08 101.64 -11.51
CA SER A 411 -16.11 102.29 -10.19
C SER A 411 -15.24 103.56 -10.15
N THR A 412 -14.03 103.53 -10.74
CA THR A 412 -13.15 104.70 -10.82
C THR A 412 -13.79 105.85 -11.60
N TYR A 413 -14.39 105.56 -12.77
CA TYR A 413 -15.08 106.59 -13.57
C TYR A 413 -16.31 107.16 -12.87
N ILE A 414 -17.11 106.33 -12.19
CA ILE A 414 -18.25 106.81 -11.38
C ILE A 414 -17.78 107.79 -10.31
N ASN A 415 -16.69 107.46 -9.60
CA ASN A 415 -16.12 108.34 -8.57
C ASN A 415 -15.63 109.67 -9.17
N ARG A 416 -15.02 109.65 -10.36
CA ARG A 416 -14.60 110.87 -11.06
C ARG A 416 -15.77 111.73 -11.51
N LEU A 417 -16.81 111.15 -12.08
CA LEU A 417 -18.01 111.88 -12.46
C LEU A 417 -18.69 112.52 -11.24
N ASP A 418 -18.72 111.84 -10.09
CA ASP A 418 -19.23 112.44 -8.86
C ASP A 418 -18.32 113.59 -8.37
N ALA A 419 -16.99 113.44 -8.43
CA ALA A 419 -16.06 114.51 -8.10
C ALA A 419 -16.24 115.74 -9.00
N TYR A 420 -16.39 115.53 -10.32
CA TYR A 420 -16.68 116.59 -11.27
C TYR A 420 -18.03 117.26 -10.99
N ARG A 421 -19.09 116.48 -10.74
CA ARG A 421 -20.41 116.99 -10.34
C ARG A 421 -20.33 117.86 -9.09
N ARG A 422 -19.57 117.43 -8.07
CA ARG A 422 -19.36 118.19 -6.82
C ARG A 422 -18.59 119.48 -7.08
N MET A 423 -17.52 119.44 -7.89
CA MET A 423 -16.75 120.61 -8.28
C MET A 423 -17.64 121.64 -8.99
N VAL A 424 -18.42 121.21 -9.99
CA VAL A 424 -19.37 122.06 -10.71
C VAL A 424 -20.38 122.69 -9.75
N ASN A 425 -21.04 121.88 -8.91
CA ASN A 425 -22.00 122.38 -7.93
C ASN A 425 -21.38 123.41 -6.97
N LYS A 426 -20.15 123.18 -6.50
CA LYS A 426 -19.43 124.11 -5.61
C LYS A 426 -19.14 125.45 -6.28
N LYS A 427 -18.68 125.44 -7.55
CA LYS A 427 -18.38 126.66 -8.31
C LYS A 427 -19.64 127.46 -8.64
N VAL A 428 -20.74 126.79 -9.03
CA VAL A 428 -22.03 127.44 -9.27
C VAL A 428 -22.60 128.05 -8.00
N SER A 429 -22.62 127.31 -6.90
CA SER A 429 -23.17 127.78 -5.62
C SER A 429 -22.40 128.96 -5.03
N ALA A 430 -21.10 129.08 -5.34
CA ALA A 430 -20.25 130.20 -4.90
C ALA A 430 -20.32 131.44 -5.83
N GLY A 431 -21.19 131.45 -6.85
CA GLY A 431 -21.27 132.54 -7.83
C GLY A 431 -20.07 132.66 -8.77
N GLN A 432 -19.16 131.69 -8.78
CA GLN A 432 -17.91 131.67 -9.57
C GLN A 432 -18.14 131.19 -11.02
N ILE A 433 -19.18 131.71 -11.68
CA ILE A 433 -19.60 131.27 -13.02
C ILE A 433 -18.50 131.52 -14.07
N ALA A 434 -17.81 132.66 -14.00
CA ALA A 434 -16.73 133.00 -14.94
C ALA A 434 -15.52 132.05 -14.85
N GLU A 435 -15.21 131.57 -13.65
CA GLU A 435 -14.11 130.64 -13.41
C GLU A 435 -14.47 129.22 -13.85
N LEU A 436 -15.72 128.80 -13.62
CA LEU A 436 -16.24 127.55 -14.17
C LEU A 436 -16.20 127.53 -15.70
N LEU A 437 -16.60 128.64 -16.35
CA LEU A 437 -16.49 128.80 -17.81
C LEU A 437 -15.06 128.65 -18.31
N LYS A 438 -14.06 129.09 -17.53
CA LYS A 438 -12.64 128.91 -17.88
C LYS A 438 -12.22 127.44 -17.80
N ILE A 439 -12.67 126.71 -16.78
CA ILE A 439 -12.40 125.27 -16.60
C ILE A 439 -13.07 124.46 -17.71
N THR A 440 -14.34 124.73 -18.02
CA THR A 440 -15.09 124.00 -19.07
C THR A 440 -14.68 124.36 -20.49
N ARG A 441 -14.01 125.50 -20.70
CA ARG A 441 -13.43 125.87 -22.01
C ARG A 441 -12.03 125.33 -22.23
N SER A 442 -11.35 124.85 -21.18
CA SER A 442 -10.02 124.25 -21.35
C SER A 442 -10.14 122.82 -21.89
N GLN A 443 -9.31 122.50 -22.88
CA GLN A 443 -9.21 121.15 -23.44
C GLN A 443 -8.39 120.21 -22.54
N ASP A 444 -7.63 120.75 -21.58
CA ASP A 444 -6.71 120.00 -20.72
C ASP A 444 -7.38 118.82 -20.00
N ALA A 445 -8.63 118.99 -19.55
CA ALA A 445 -9.37 117.95 -18.84
C ALA A 445 -9.78 116.77 -19.76
N LEU A 446 -9.98 117.02 -21.06
CA LEU A 446 -10.26 115.96 -22.03
C LEU A 446 -8.98 115.18 -22.35
N ASP A 447 -7.86 115.89 -22.49
CA ASP A 447 -6.57 115.28 -22.83
C ASP A 447 -6.08 114.36 -21.70
N GLU A 448 -6.24 114.75 -20.43
CA GLU A 448 -5.92 113.90 -19.26
C GLU A 448 -6.77 112.62 -19.21
N GLU A 449 -8.08 112.72 -19.50
CA GLU A 449 -8.97 111.56 -19.56
C GLU A 449 -8.64 110.62 -20.73
N LEU A 450 -8.15 111.15 -21.85
CA LEU A 450 -7.73 110.37 -23.00
C LEU A 450 -6.41 109.62 -22.75
N GLU A 451 -5.44 110.26 -22.11
CA GLU A 451 -4.19 109.60 -21.73
C GLU A 451 -4.45 108.41 -20.78
N GLU A 452 -5.35 108.58 -19.82
CA GLU A 452 -5.73 107.50 -18.91
C GLU A 452 -6.51 106.38 -19.60
N LEU A 453 -7.44 106.71 -20.50
CA LEU A 453 -8.14 105.71 -21.32
C LEU A 453 -7.13 104.83 -22.06
N TYR A 454 -6.12 105.45 -22.69
CA TYR A 454 -5.08 104.72 -23.41
C TYR A 454 -4.19 103.90 -22.49
N ALA A 455 -3.74 104.41 -21.36
CA ALA A 455 -2.94 103.65 -20.40
C ALA A 455 -3.70 102.42 -19.88
N ASN A 456 -4.99 102.58 -19.58
CA ASN A 456 -5.86 101.50 -19.13
C ASN A 456 -6.06 100.44 -20.23
N PHE A 457 -6.33 100.88 -21.46
CA PHE A 457 -6.46 100.01 -22.62
C PHE A 457 -5.18 99.21 -22.87
N ASP A 458 -4.04 99.89 -23.00
CA ASP A 458 -2.75 99.28 -23.29
C ASP A 458 -2.38 98.22 -22.25
N THR A 459 -2.57 98.53 -20.97
CA THR A 459 -2.28 97.59 -19.87
C THR A 459 -3.24 96.40 -19.88
N ALA A 460 -4.54 96.62 -20.10
CA ALA A 460 -5.54 95.54 -20.15
C ALA A 460 -5.29 94.59 -21.32
N PHE A 461 -4.96 95.17 -22.47
CA PHE A 461 -4.73 94.43 -23.69
C PHE A 461 -3.43 93.62 -23.62
N LEU A 462 -2.34 94.18 -23.10
CA LEU A 462 -1.08 93.45 -22.96
C LEU A 462 -1.13 92.40 -21.85
N HIS A 463 -1.97 92.53 -20.83
CA HIS A 463 -2.19 91.41 -19.90
C HIS A 463 -2.88 90.21 -20.59
N LEU A 464 -3.69 90.50 -21.62
CA LEU A 464 -4.50 89.53 -22.36
C LEU A 464 -3.67 88.87 -23.46
N PHE A 465 -2.79 89.67 -24.05
CA PHE A 465 -1.88 89.29 -25.13
C PHE A 465 -0.47 89.80 -24.79
N PRO A 466 0.24 89.19 -23.82
CA PRO A 466 1.55 89.67 -23.33
C PRO A 466 2.61 89.81 -24.41
N ASN A 467 2.53 88.94 -25.41
CA ASN A 467 3.50 88.88 -26.51
C ASN A 467 3.03 89.64 -27.76
N PHE A 468 1.96 90.44 -27.66
CA PHE A 468 1.36 91.08 -28.84
C PHE A 468 2.35 91.93 -29.62
N VAL A 469 3.12 92.81 -28.97
CA VAL A 469 4.05 93.71 -29.67
C VAL A 469 5.12 92.91 -30.42
N GLY A 470 5.65 91.83 -29.82
CA GLY A 470 6.62 90.95 -30.48
C GLY A 470 6.01 90.25 -31.69
N LYS A 471 4.88 89.54 -31.49
CA LYS A 471 4.19 88.82 -32.56
C LYS A 471 3.64 89.73 -33.66
N PHE A 472 3.30 90.97 -33.33
CA PHE A 472 2.87 91.98 -34.30
C PHE A 472 4.05 92.43 -35.17
N ASN A 473 5.21 92.68 -34.56
CA ASN A 473 6.42 93.04 -35.29
C ASN A 473 6.97 91.88 -36.15
N ASP A 474 6.73 90.62 -35.79
CA ASP A 474 7.03 89.46 -36.65
C ASP A 474 6.27 89.49 -37.99
N LEU A 475 5.16 90.24 -38.08
CA LEU A 475 4.38 90.43 -39.31
C LEU A 475 4.89 91.59 -40.18
N LEU A 476 5.82 92.42 -39.68
CA LEU A 476 6.40 93.56 -40.39
C LEU A 476 7.77 93.21 -40.97
N GLN A 477 8.24 94.00 -41.94
CA GLN A 477 9.63 93.90 -42.43
C GLN A 477 10.62 94.28 -41.32
N GLU A 478 11.78 93.63 -41.27
CA GLU A 478 12.77 93.81 -40.17
C GLU A 478 13.22 95.27 -39.99
N ASN A 479 13.29 96.04 -41.07
CA ASN A 479 13.67 97.46 -41.07
C ASN A 479 12.50 98.44 -40.83
N GLU A 480 11.28 97.95 -40.68
CA GLU A 480 10.05 98.75 -40.55
C GLU A 480 9.27 98.47 -39.25
N GLN A 481 9.89 97.78 -38.29
CA GLN A 481 9.30 97.45 -36.99
C GLN A 481 8.83 98.70 -36.22
N ILE A 482 7.69 98.56 -35.56
CA ILE A 482 7.03 99.61 -34.81
C ILE A 482 7.23 99.34 -33.32
N LEU A 483 8.11 100.13 -32.70
CA LEU A 483 8.40 100.06 -31.28
C LEU A 483 7.83 101.28 -30.54
N PRO A 484 7.21 101.11 -29.36
CA PRO A 484 6.81 102.23 -28.50
C PRO A 484 8.01 103.07 -28.06
N LYS A 485 7.80 104.36 -27.78
CA LYS A 485 8.86 105.22 -27.21
C LYS A 485 9.12 104.86 -25.74
N LYS A 486 10.25 105.31 -25.19
CA LYS A 486 10.61 105.08 -23.77
C LYS A 486 9.51 105.63 -22.85
N GLY A 487 8.79 104.75 -22.17
CA GLY A 487 7.68 105.07 -21.26
C GLY A 487 6.28 104.82 -21.82
N GLU A 488 6.13 104.52 -23.12
CA GLU A 488 4.85 104.13 -23.74
C GLU A 488 4.69 102.60 -23.77
N LEU A 489 3.47 102.09 -23.52
CA LEU A 489 3.13 100.67 -23.65
C LEU A 489 2.77 100.32 -25.10
N LEU A 490 1.85 101.08 -25.70
CA LEU A 490 1.53 101.01 -27.12
C LEU A 490 1.53 102.42 -27.71
N ASN A 491 1.97 102.57 -28.96
CA ASN A 491 1.80 103.80 -29.72
C ASN A 491 0.48 103.76 -30.53
N THR A 492 0.12 104.86 -31.17
CA THR A 492 -1.14 104.97 -31.95
C THR A 492 -1.29 103.86 -32.99
N GLU A 493 -0.22 103.51 -33.71
CA GLU A 493 -0.25 102.43 -34.71
C GLU A 493 -0.57 101.08 -34.04
N LEU A 494 0.11 100.75 -32.94
CA LEU A 494 -0.14 99.51 -32.20
C LEU A 494 -1.53 99.46 -31.56
N ARG A 495 -2.08 100.58 -31.08
CA ARG A 495 -3.44 100.64 -30.51
C ARG A 495 -4.51 100.35 -31.54
N ILE A 496 -4.37 100.88 -32.76
CA ILE A 496 -5.29 100.58 -33.88
C ILE A 496 -5.35 99.07 -34.12
N PHE A 497 -4.20 98.40 -34.16
CA PHE A 497 -4.14 96.96 -34.42
C PHE A 497 -4.49 96.11 -33.19
N ALA A 498 -4.29 96.61 -31.97
CA ALA A 498 -4.80 96.01 -30.76
C ALA A 498 -6.34 95.99 -30.74
N LEU A 499 -6.99 97.08 -31.19
CA LEU A 499 -8.45 97.13 -31.33
C LEU A 499 -8.96 96.14 -32.40
N ILE A 500 -8.26 96.03 -33.53
CA ILE A 500 -8.56 95.01 -34.56
C ILE A 500 -8.42 93.60 -33.98
N ARG A 501 -7.38 93.34 -33.17
CA ARG A 501 -7.19 92.06 -32.47
C ARG A 501 -8.35 91.73 -31.51
N LEU A 502 -8.95 92.74 -30.89
CA LEU A 502 -10.15 92.59 -30.06
C LEU A 502 -11.44 92.46 -30.88
N GLY A 503 -11.37 92.53 -32.22
CA GLY A 503 -12.52 92.40 -33.11
C GLY A 503 -13.19 93.73 -33.50
N ILE A 504 -12.59 94.88 -33.16
CA ILE A 504 -13.08 96.21 -33.56
C ILE A 504 -12.43 96.57 -34.89
N GLU A 505 -13.11 96.27 -36.00
CA GLU A 505 -12.56 96.38 -37.36
C GLU A 505 -12.96 97.67 -38.09
N ASP A 506 -14.07 98.28 -37.69
CA ASP A 506 -14.60 99.49 -38.30
C ASP A 506 -13.70 100.69 -37.96
N SER A 507 -13.13 101.31 -39.01
CA SER A 507 -12.30 102.52 -38.87
C SER A 507 -13.04 103.65 -38.17
N SER A 508 -14.38 103.70 -38.26
CA SER A 508 -15.21 104.70 -37.58
C SER A 508 -15.20 104.50 -36.06
N GLN A 509 -15.32 103.25 -35.61
CA GLN A 509 -15.26 102.90 -34.18
C GLN A 509 -13.85 103.09 -33.60
N ILE A 510 -12.82 102.70 -34.36
CA ILE A 510 -11.42 102.94 -33.96
C ILE A 510 -11.14 104.45 -33.86
N ALA A 511 -11.64 105.24 -34.83
CA ALA A 511 -11.50 106.70 -34.84
C ALA A 511 -12.22 107.34 -33.65
N GLU A 512 -13.41 106.86 -33.31
CA GLU A 512 -14.16 107.29 -32.14
C GLU A 512 -13.40 106.99 -30.83
N PHE A 513 -12.88 105.77 -30.69
CA PHE A 513 -12.12 105.36 -29.51
C PHE A 513 -10.82 106.15 -29.33
N LEU A 514 -10.07 106.32 -30.42
CA LEU A 514 -8.78 107.03 -30.41
C LEU A 514 -8.91 108.55 -30.62
N ARG A 515 -10.13 109.09 -30.67
CA ARG A 515 -10.44 110.51 -30.95
C ARG A 515 -9.68 111.10 -32.14
N TYR A 516 -9.45 110.30 -33.17
CA TYR A 516 -8.87 110.73 -34.43
C TYR A 516 -9.96 110.91 -35.49
N SER A 517 -9.63 111.60 -36.59
CA SER A 517 -10.51 111.58 -37.75
C SER A 517 -10.49 110.19 -38.40
N VAL A 518 -11.61 109.78 -38.99
CA VAL A 518 -11.70 108.52 -39.74
C VAL A 518 -10.60 108.42 -40.82
N ASN A 519 -10.32 109.53 -41.51
CA ASN A 519 -9.24 109.63 -42.49
C ASN A 519 -7.85 109.38 -41.88
N THR A 520 -7.62 109.87 -40.66
CA THR A 520 -6.36 109.64 -39.95
C THR A 520 -6.16 108.15 -39.64
N ILE A 521 -7.21 107.44 -39.21
CA ILE A 521 -7.15 105.99 -38.97
C ILE A 521 -6.91 105.21 -40.26
N TYR A 522 -7.58 105.58 -41.36
CA TYR A 522 -7.32 104.99 -42.68
C TYR A 522 -5.85 105.15 -43.09
N ASN A 523 -5.29 106.35 -42.90
CA ASN A 523 -3.90 106.63 -43.22
C ASN A 523 -2.92 105.80 -42.37
N TYR A 524 -3.15 105.68 -41.06
CA TYR A 524 -2.32 104.82 -40.21
C TYR A 524 -2.42 103.34 -40.60
N ARG A 525 -3.63 102.82 -40.85
CA ARG A 525 -3.82 101.42 -41.29
C ARG A 525 -3.12 101.16 -42.61
N ALA A 526 -3.32 102.01 -43.61
CA ALA A 526 -2.68 101.88 -44.91
C ALA A 526 -1.15 101.96 -44.81
N LYS A 527 -0.64 102.89 -44.00
CA LYS A 527 0.80 103.05 -43.75
C LYS A 527 1.42 101.80 -43.14
N VAL A 528 0.78 101.20 -42.13
CA VAL A 528 1.31 100.00 -41.47
C VAL A 528 1.16 98.76 -42.36
N ARG A 529 0.05 98.61 -43.09
CA ARG A 529 -0.10 97.53 -44.08
C ARG A 529 0.98 97.58 -45.16
N ASN A 530 1.42 98.77 -45.57
CA ASN A 530 2.51 98.91 -46.54
C ASN A 530 3.86 98.40 -46.01
N LYS A 531 4.02 98.29 -44.68
CA LYS A 531 5.20 97.74 -44.00
C LYS A 531 5.14 96.24 -43.75
N ALA A 532 4.03 95.58 -44.10
CA ALA A 532 3.84 94.16 -43.89
C ALA A 532 4.89 93.31 -44.64
N ARG A 533 5.34 92.22 -44.01
CA ARG A 533 6.26 91.25 -44.61
C ARG A 533 5.56 90.36 -45.66
N GLY A 534 4.24 90.17 -45.53
CA GLY A 534 3.41 89.32 -46.40
C GLY A 534 2.30 90.09 -47.14
N SER A 535 1.23 89.37 -47.50
CA SER A 535 0.05 89.94 -48.18
C SER A 535 -0.56 91.10 -47.39
N ARG A 536 -0.77 92.23 -48.07
CA ARG A 536 -1.38 93.43 -47.48
C ARG A 536 -2.86 93.23 -47.16
N GLU A 537 -3.54 92.36 -47.91
CA GLU A 537 -4.96 92.08 -47.76
C GLU A 537 -5.23 91.21 -46.52
N ASP A 538 -4.31 90.28 -46.20
CA ASP A 538 -4.46 89.34 -45.07
C ASP A 538 -3.89 89.87 -43.74
N PHE A 539 -3.28 91.07 -43.74
CA PHE A 539 -2.53 91.58 -42.60
C PHE A 539 -3.39 91.68 -41.33
N ASP A 540 -4.59 92.27 -41.45
CA ASP A 540 -5.51 92.43 -40.31
C ASP A 540 -5.98 91.07 -39.75
N ASP A 541 -6.13 90.05 -40.61
CA ASP A 541 -6.51 88.68 -40.22
C ASP A 541 -5.42 87.96 -39.46
N LEU A 542 -4.16 88.16 -39.87
CA LEU A 542 -3.00 87.64 -39.15
C LEU A 542 -2.87 88.30 -37.79
N VAL A 543 -3.09 89.62 -37.72
CA VAL A 543 -3.13 90.36 -36.45
C VAL A 543 -4.20 89.79 -35.52
N ARG A 544 -5.40 89.46 -36.01
CA ARG A 544 -6.47 88.84 -35.20
C ARG A 544 -6.09 87.49 -34.59
N LYS A 545 -5.20 86.73 -35.24
CA LYS A 545 -4.74 85.41 -34.78
C LYS A 545 -3.57 85.45 -33.81
N ILE A 546 -3.03 86.63 -33.50
CA ILE A 546 -1.96 86.80 -32.51
C ILE A 546 -2.45 86.32 -31.14
N ARG A 547 -1.88 85.23 -30.63
CA ARG A 547 -2.17 84.73 -29.29
C ARG A 547 -1.33 85.40 -28.23
#